data_AF-V4J724-F1
#
_entry.id   AF-V4J724-F1
#
_cell.length_a   1.000
_cell.length_b   1.000
_cell.length_c   1.000
_cell.angle_alpha   90.00
_cell.angle_beta   90.00
_cell.angle_gamma   90.00
#
_symmetry.space_group_name_H-M   'P 1'
#
loop_
_entity.id
_entity.type
_entity.pdbx_description
1 polymer ?
#
loop_
_entity_poly.entity_id
_entity_poly.type
_entity_poly.pdbx_seq_one_letter_code
_entity_poly.pdbx_strand_id
1 'polypeptide(L)' 'MALSVDELKAKIVEKAEKSPKPQLYIKDFYACDPDAKPRQIKNVANELVREGKLMFWSSGSTTMYAAPHRIQNEEKKK' A
#
# COMPACT_ATOMS: atom_id res chain seq x y z
N MET A 1 14.82 14.62 -3.10
CA MET A 1 15.31 14.06 -1.82
C MET A 1 14.32 12.96 -1.48
N ALA A 2 14.78 11.72 -1.29
CA ALA A 2 13.87 10.66 -0.87
C ALA A 2 13.17 11.09 0.42
N LEU A 3 11.85 10.95 0.46
CA LEU A 3 11.08 11.28 1.67
C LEU A 3 11.57 10.38 2.81
N SER A 4 11.46 10.89 4.03
CA SER A 4 11.73 10.07 5.21
C SER A 4 10.79 8.85 5.23
N VAL A 5 11.22 7.77 5.89
CA VAL A 5 10.43 6.52 5.95
C VAL A 5 9.01 6.79 6.50
N ASP A 6 8.89 7.69 7.47
CA ASP A 6 7.61 8.05 8.08
C ASP A 6 6.70 8.85 7.15
N GLU A 7 7.25 9.79 6.38
CA GLU A 7 6.49 10.51 5.36
C GLU A 7 6.04 9.58 4.22
N LEU A 8 6.89 8.62 3.84
CA LEU A 8 6.53 7.62 2.84
C LEU A 8 5.41 6.70 3.35
N LYS A 9 5.47 6.28 4.62
CA LYS A 9 4.39 5.52 5.28
C LYS A 9 3.06 6.29 5.20
N ALA A 10 3.07 7.56 5.60
CA ALA A 10 1.88 8.40 5.57
C ALA A 10 1.30 8.56 4.16
N LYS A 11 2.15 8.83 3.16
CA LYS A 11 1.72 8.94 1.75
C LYS A 11 1.12 7.64 1.22
N ILE A 12 1.70 6.49 1.55
CA ILE A 12 1.18 5.18 1.10
C ILE A 12 -0.20 4.93 1.71
N VAL A 13 -0.38 5.21 3.01
CA VAL A 13 -1.68 5.06 3.68
C VAL A 13 -2.71 6.01 3.08
N GLU A 14 -2.37 7.30 2.93
CA GLU A 14 -3.27 8.26 2.28
C GLU A 14 -3.62 7.85 0.85
N LYS A 15 -2.66 7.31 0.09
CA LYS A 15 -2.91 6.83 -1.27
C LYS A 15 -3.87 5.65 -1.24
N ALA A 16 -3.70 4.71 -0.31
CA ALA A 16 -4.61 3.57 -0.14
C ALA A 16 -6.02 4.01 0.29
N GLU A 17 -6.14 5.10 1.05
CA GLU A 17 -7.41 5.65 1.52
C GLU A 17 -8.15 6.51 0.48
N LYS A 18 -7.42 7.35 -0.26
CA LYS A 18 -7.99 8.29 -1.25
C LYS A 18 -8.19 7.67 -2.62
N SER A 19 -7.52 6.56 -2.92
CA SER A 19 -7.63 5.95 -4.26
C SER A 19 -9.06 5.50 -4.59
N PRO A 20 -9.48 5.58 -5.86
CA PRO A 20 -10.82 5.13 -6.25
C PRO A 20 -10.99 3.61 -6.11
N LYS A 21 -9.90 2.86 -6.30
CA LYS A 21 -9.88 1.41 -6.09
C LYS A 21 -9.49 1.12 -4.64
N PRO A 22 -10.21 0.20 -3.95
CA PRO A 22 -9.81 -0.23 -2.62
C PRO A 22 -8.44 -0.92 -2.68
N GLN A 23 -8.20 -1.66 -3.76
CA GLN A 23 -7.04 -2.48 -4.07
C GLN A 23 -6.05 -1.77 -5.02
N LEU A 24 -4.80 -1.58 -4.59
CA LEU A 24 -3.75 -0.90 -5.37
C LEU A 24 -2.55 -1.81 -5.65
N TYR A 25 -1.93 -1.66 -6.81
CA TYR A 25 -0.71 -2.36 -7.13
C TYR A 25 0.50 -1.71 -6.46
N ILE A 26 1.55 -2.49 -6.20
CA ILE A 26 2.79 -1.92 -5.68
C ILE A 26 3.36 -0.80 -6.56
N LYS A 27 3.14 -0.90 -7.88
CA LYS A 27 3.55 0.09 -8.87
C LYS A 27 2.83 1.43 -8.68
N ASP A 28 1.61 1.43 -8.15
CA ASP A 28 0.85 2.66 -7.89
C ASP A 28 1.48 3.46 -6.74
N PHE A 29 2.17 2.78 -5.80
CA PHE A 29 2.92 3.45 -4.73
C PHE A 29 4.26 4.02 -5.22
N TYR A 30 4.82 3.52 -6.32
CA TYR A 30 6.02 4.12 -6.93
C TYR A 30 5.75 5.55 -7.42
N ALA A 31 4.50 5.84 -7.80
CA ALA A 31 4.10 7.21 -8.15
C ALA A 31 4.01 8.15 -6.92
N CYS A 32 3.99 7.63 -5.69
CA CYS A 32 3.93 8.46 -4.47
C CYS A 32 5.31 9.05 -4.11
N ASP A 33 6.37 8.34 -4.46
CA ASP A 33 7.75 8.79 -4.34
C ASP A 33 8.59 8.22 -5.50
N PRO A 34 8.74 8.97 -6.60
CA PRO A 34 9.56 8.55 -7.73
C PRO A 34 11.07 8.60 -7.45
N ASP A 35 11.50 9.30 -6.39
CA ASP A 35 12.90 9.34 -5.95
C ASP A 35 13.26 8.12 -5.09
N ALA A 36 12.26 7.50 -4.44
CA ALA A 36 12.47 6.32 -3.61
C ALA A 36 12.75 5.06 -4.43
N LYS A 37 13.69 4.24 -3.95
CA LYS A 37 13.97 2.95 -4.58
C LYS A 37 12.74 2.04 -4.47
N PRO A 38 12.38 1.27 -5.52
CA PRO A 38 11.26 0.31 -5.45
C PRO A 38 11.35 -0.66 -4.26
N ARG A 39 12.57 -1.01 -3.87
CA ARG A 39 12.84 -1.86 -2.71
C ARG A 39 12.49 -1.19 -1.37
N GLN A 40 12.71 0.12 -1.24
CA GLN A 40 12.28 0.87 -0.05
C GLN A 40 10.76 0.92 0.04
N ILE A 41 10.07 1.24 -1.06
CA ILE A 41 8.60 1.29 -1.07
C ILE A 41 8.01 -0.07 -0.71
N LYS A 42 8.57 -1.16 -1.25
CA LYS A 42 8.17 -2.52 -0.88
C LYS A 42 8.39 -2.83 0.60
N ASN A 43 9.54 -2.44 1.15
CA ASN A 43 9.84 -2.65 2.58
C ASN A 43 8.85 -1.89 3.46
N VAL A 44 8.59 -0.62 3.15
CA VAL A 44 7.65 0.23 3.88
C VAL A 44 6.22 -0.31 3.78
N ALA A 45 5.77 -0.71 2.60
CA ALA A 45 4.46 -1.31 2.43
C ALA A 45 4.32 -2.63 3.22
N ASN A 46 5.35 -3.48 3.22
CA ASN A 46 5.35 -4.70 4.03
C ASN A 46 5.38 -4.41 5.54
N GLU A 47 6.06 -3.34 5.96
CA GLU A 47 6.07 -2.91 7.35
C GLU A 47 4.68 -2.44 7.79
N LEU A 48 4.00 -1.65 6.97
CA LEU A 48 2.61 -1.24 7.19
C LEU A 48 1.65 -2.44 7.24
N VAL A 49 1.94 -3.51 6.50
CA VAL A 49 1.19 -4.78 6.58
C VAL A 49 1.43 -5.47 7.93
N ARG A 50 2.68 -5.50 8.40
CA ARG A 50 3.01 -6.03 9.74
C ARG A 50 2.38 -5.22 10.86
N GLU A 51 2.28 -3.91 10.68
CA GLU A 51 1.57 -2.99 11.59
C GLU A 51 0.04 -3.14 11.51
N GLY A 52 -0.50 -3.90 10.55
CA GLY A 52 -1.94 -4.08 10.36
C GLY A 52 -2.65 -2.85 9.74
N LYS A 53 -1.89 -1.88 9.23
CA LYS A 53 -2.42 -0.69 8.54
C LYS A 53 -2.73 -0.93 7.08
N LEU A 54 -2.08 -1.93 6.47
CA LEU A 54 -2.35 -2.39 5.11
C LEU A 54 -2.57 -3.90 5.10
N MET A 55 -3.33 -4.38 4.13
CA MET A 55 -3.37 -5.78 3.74
C MET A 55 -2.55 -5.96 2.47
N PHE A 56 -1.87 -7.09 2.40
CA PHE A 56 -1.13 -7.55 1.24
C PHE A 56 -1.79 -8.78 0.65
N TRP A 57 -1.89 -8.83 -0.67
CA TRP A 57 -2.17 -10.09 -1.38
C TRP A 57 -1.35 -10.18 -2.65
N SER A 58 -1.10 -11.43 -3.04
CA SER A 58 -0.49 -11.75 -4.33
C SER A 58 -1.57 -11.76 -5.40
N SER A 59 -1.36 -11.02 -6.48
CA SER A 59 -2.23 -11.01 -7.66
C SER A 59 -1.41 -11.47 -8.86
N GLY A 60 -1.25 -12.79 -9.01
CA GLY A 60 -0.50 -13.42 -10.10
C GLY A 60 0.97 -12.99 -10.13
N SER A 61 1.38 -12.26 -11.17
CA SER A 61 2.75 -11.79 -11.38
C SER A 61 3.11 -10.52 -10.59
N THR A 62 2.17 -9.97 -9.81
CA THR A 62 2.40 -8.74 -9.05
C THR A 62 1.79 -8.79 -7.65
N THR A 63 2.12 -7.79 -6.85
CA THR A 63 1.68 -7.65 -5.46
C THR A 63 0.78 -6.44 -5.31
N MET A 64 -0.29 -6.61 -4.55
CA MET A 64 -1.24 -5.55 -4.28
C MET A 64 -1.34 -5.27 -2.78
N TYR A 65 -1.70 -4.03 -2.46
CA TYR A 65 -1.94 -3.57 -1.11
C TYR A 65 -3.22 -2.76 -1.05
N ALA A 66 -3.86 -2.78 0.12
CA ALA A 66 -5.02 -1.94 0.40
C ALA A 66 -5.16 -1.68 1.87
N ALA A 67 -5.93 -0.65 2.18
CA ALA A 67 -6.29 -0.36 3.56
C ALA A 67 -7.36 -1.36 4.03
N PRO A 68 -7.15 -2.07 5.16
CA PRO A 68 -8.05 -3.13 5.64
C PRO A 68 -9.47 -2.63 5.88
N HIS A 69 -9.63 -1.39 6.34
CA HIS A 69 -10.94 -0.77 6.54
C HIS A 69 -11.75 -0.59 5.25
N ARG A 70 -11.10 -0.55 4.07
CA ARG A 70 -11.77 -0.46 2.77
C ARG A 70 -12.12 -1.83 2.18
N ILE A 71 -11.38 -2.87 2.56
CA ILE A 71 -11.58 -4.25 2.05
C ILE A 71 -12.57 -5.04 2.91
N GLN A 72 -12.71 -4.71 4.20
CA GLN A 72 -13.55 -5.44 5.18
C GLN A 72 -15.03 -5.65 4.77
N ASN A 73 -15.51 -5.01 3.71
CA ASN A 73 -16.87 -5.21 3.18
C ASN A 73 -17.03 -6.38 2.19
N GLU A 74 -15.95 -7.04 1.71
CA GLU A 74 -16.09 -8.17 0.79
C GLU A 74 -16.15 -9.55 1.46
N GLU A 75 -15.57 -9.75 2.65
CA GLU A 75 -15.60 -11.06 3.34
C GLU A 75 -16.87 -11.30 4.19
N LYS A 76 -17.76 -10.31 4.34
CA LYS A 76 -19.04 -10.46 5.08
C LYS A 76 -20.27 -10.81 4.22
N LYS A 77 -20.08 -11.22 2.97
CA LYS A 77 -21.13 -11.95 2.24
C LYS A 77 -20.88 -13.45 2.33
N LYS A 78 -21.27 -14.03 3.47
CA LYS A 78 -21.58 -15.45 3.55
C LYS A 78 -23.05 -15.59 3.95
#